data_AF-A0AAU2LXN9-F1
#
_entry.id   AF-A0AAU2LXN9-F1
#
_cell.length_a   1.000
_cell.length_b   1.000
_cell.length_c   1.000
_cell.angle_alpha   90.00
_cell.angle_beta   90.00
_cell.angle_gamma   90.00
#
_symmetry.space_group_name_H-M   'P 1'
#
loop_
_entity.id
_entity.type
_entity.pdbx_description
1 polymer ?
#
loop_
_entity_poly.entity_id
_entity_poly.type
_entity_poly.pdbx_seq_one_letter_code
_entity_poly.pdbx_strand_id
1 'polypeptide(L)'
;MLKGSKVGLRARHEEDIPILRAELYDDVVNGSRAESGPWRPISPGSKDPRLFVDDKEQGHVPFSVVELDGGTLVGTATLWGIDNHNRAAHIGLGLLPSSRGKGYGTDVVGVLCHYGFVVRGLQRLQIETLADNAAMLHSAERNGFVREGVLRSSAWVLGEFLDEVLLGLLAQDWKPNSTAQDG
;
A
#
# COMPACT_ATOMS: atom_id res chain seq x y z
N MET A 1 -10.01 6.38 12.09
CA MET A 1 -9.34 5.13 11.66
C MET A 1 -10.29 4.38 10.75
N LEU A 2 -9.83 3.97 9.57
CA LEU A 2 -10.59 3.08 8.67
C LEU A 2 -10.41 1.64 9.15
N LYS A 3 -11.45 0.81 9.07
CA LYS A 3 -11.42 -0.56 9.59
C LYS A 3 -11.73 -1.57 8.50
N GLY A 4 -10.93 -2.64 8.45
CA GLY A 4 -11.22 -3.86 7.73
C GLY A 4 -11.73 -4.94 8.69
N SER A 5 -11.59 -6.20 8.29
CA SER A 5 -11.94 -7.35 9.12
C SER A 5 -10.88 -7.74 10.15
N LYS A 6 -9.61 -7.42 9.86
CA LYS A 6 -8.43 -7.76 10.67
C LYS A 6 -7.56 -6.55 10.97
N VAL A 7 -7.53 -5.55 10.09
CA VAL A 7 -6.62 -4.39 10.22
C VAL A 7 -7.37 -3.06 10.30
N GLY A 8 -6.74 -2.09 10.94
CA GLY A 8 -7.12 -0.69 10.92
C GLY A 8 -6.06 0.16 10.20
N LEU A 9 -6.50 1.14 9.40
CA LEU A 9 -5.65 2.16 8.81
C LEU A 9 -5.84 3.49 9.55
N ARG A 10 -4.77 4.02 10.13
CA ARG A 10 -4.77 5.28 10.87
C ARG A 10 -3.65 6.20 10.41
N ALA A 11 -3.73 7.46 10.86
CA ALA A 11 -2.63 8.40 10.71
C ALA A 11 -1.35 7.83 11.33
N ARG A 12 -0.20 8.18 10.74
CA ARG A 12 1.10 7.77 11.26
C ARG A 12 1.42 8.51 12.55
N HIS A 13 1.83 7.77 13.56
CA HIS A 13 2.28 8.33 14.83
C HIS A 13 3.81 8.37 14.87
N GLU A 14 4.38 9.26 15.68
CA GLU A 14 5.84 9.35 15.84
C GLU A 14 6.47 8.04 16.33
N GLU A 15 5.74 7.27 17.15
CA GLU A 15 6.14 5.96 17.67
C GLU A 15 6.25 4.86 16.58
N ASP A 16 5.56 5.04 15.44
CA ASP A 16 5.63 4.08 14.33
C ASP A 16 6.95 4.21 13.56
N ILE A 17 7.52 5.41 13.51
CA ILE A 17 8.63 5.77 12.63
C ILE A 17 9.87 4.91 12.88
N PRO A 18 10.33 4.68 14.14
CA PRO A 18 11.48 3.82 14.40
C PRO A 18 11.25 2.38 13.92
N ILE A 19 10.04 1.85 14.08
CA ILE A 19 9.69 0.48 13.67
C ILE A 19 9.67 0.38 12.15
N LEU A 20 8.95 1.27 11.47
CA LEU A 20 8.90 1.31 10.00
C LEU A 20 10.28 1.50 9.38
N ARG A 21 11.14 2.30 10.02
CA ARG A 21 12.53 2.45 9.57
C ARG A 21 13.29 1.14 9.67
N ALA A 22 13.35 0.55 10.86
CA ALA A 22 14.17 -0.63 11.11
C ALA A 22 13.69 -1.87 10.33
N GLU A 23 12.37 -2.06 10.25
CA GLU A 23 11.78 -3.32 9.78
C GLU A 23 11.30 -3.29 8.33
N LEU A 24 11.13 -2.10 7.73
CA LEU A 24 10.76 -1.97 6.30
C LEU A 24 11.82 -1.22 5.50
N TYR A 25 12.23 -0.05 5.97
CA TYR A 25 13.12 0.81 5.19
C TYR A 25 14.55 0.27 5.11
N ASP A 26 15.08 -0.18 6.24
CA ASP A 26 16.46 -0.70 6.34
C ASP A 26 16.58 -2.14 5.79
N ASP A 27 15.46 -2.81 5.49
CA ASP A 27 15.44 -4.02 4.67
C ASP A 27 15.68 -3.63 3.20
N VAL A 28 16.95 -3.47 2.83
CA VAL A 28 17.40 -3.05 1.49
C VAL A 28 16.89 -3.99 0.40
N VAL A 29 16.81 -5.29 0.69
CA VAL A 29 16.35 -6.31 -0.27
C VAL A 29 14.88 -6.10 -0.56
N ASN A 30 14.05 -5.96 0.49
CA ASN A 30 12.63 -5.67 0.31
C ASN A 30 12.40 -4.29 -0.31
N GLY A 31 13.13 -3.26 0.14
CA GLY A 31 13.06 -1.90 -0.40
C GLY A 31 13.37 -1.86 -1.90
N SER A 32 14.40 -2.58 -2.35
CA SER A 32 14.77 -2.69 -3.78
C SER A 32 13.70 -3.38 -4.63
N ARG A 33 12.72 -4.04 -4.01
CA ARG A 33 11.60 -4.73 -4.69
C ARG A 33 10.28 -3.98 -4.61
N ALA A 34 10.16 -3.02 -3.69
CA ALA A 34 8.91 -2.33 -3.37
C ALA A 34 8.92 -0.85 -3.79
N GLU A 35 10.09 -0.23 -3.86
CA GLU A 35 10.25 1.18 -4.18
C GLU A 35 10.63 1.36 -5.65
N SER A 36 10.09 2.39 -6.31
CA SER A 36 10.42 2.72 -7.71
C SER A 36 11.82 3.33 -7.89
N GLY A 37 12.50 3.68 -6.80
CA GLY A 37 13.79 4.34 -6.80
C GLY A 37 14.85 3.56 -6.03
N PRO A 38 16.15 3.86 -6.26
CA PRO A 38 17.22 3.18 -5.56
C PRO A 38 17.14 3.44 -4.05
N TRP A 39 17.40 2.38 -3.27
CA TRP A 39 17.59 2.53 -1.83
C TRP A 39 18.78 3.46 -1.55
N ARG A 40 18.67 4.24 -0.47
CA ARG A 40 19.72 5.14 -0.01
C ARG A 40 19.77 5.19 1.51
N PRO A 41 20.92 5.42 2.14
CA PRO A 41 20.96 5.66 3.57
C PRO A 41 20.20 6.95 3.93
N ILE A 42 19.43 6.93 5.03
CA ILE A 42 18.80 8.12 5.60
C ILE A 42 19.67 8.65 6.72
N SER A 43 20.09 9.91 6.63
CA SER A 43 20.86 10.55 7.69
C SER A 43 20.02 10.73 8.97
N PRO A 44 20.63 10.61 10.17
CA PRO A 44 19.95 10.92 11.42
C PRO A 44 19.30 12.32 11.37
N GLY A 45 18.06 12.43 11.86
CA GLY A 45 17.29 13.68 11.84
C GLY A 45 16.66 14.06 10.49
N SER A 46 16.95 13.33 9.40
CA SER A 46 16.29 13.55 8.11
C SER A 46 14.81 13.17 8.17
N LYS A 47 13.96 14.07 7.69
CA LYS A 47 12.52 13.85 7.49
C LYS A 47 12.26 13.26 6.11
N ASP A 48 12.67 12.01 5.91
CA ASP A 48 12.40 11.33 4.63
C ASP A 48 10.88 11.12 4.44
N PRO A 49 10.30 11.48 3.28
CA PRO A 49 8.85 11.46 3.06
C PRO A 49 8.24 10.04 3.10
N ARG A 50 9.06 8.98 2.97
CA ARG A 50 8.59 7.60 3.15
C ARG A 50 8.22 7.31 4.61
N LEU A 51 8.89 7.99 5.54
CA LEU A 51 8.71 7.80 6.98
C LEU A 51 7.89 8.93 7.62
N PHE A 52 8.13 10.18 7.25
CA PHE A 52 7.48 11.35 7.82
C PHE A 52 6.39 11.87 6.87
N VAL A 53 5.23 12.23 7.44
CA VAL A 53 4.07 12.68 6.69
C VAL A 53 4.01 14.21 6.69
N ASP A 54 3.80 14.82 5.53
CA ASP A 54 3.41 16.23 5.39
C ASP A 54 1.91 16.30 5.08
N ASP A 55 1.10 16.67 6.08
CA ASP A 55 -0.36 16.73 5.96
C ASP A 55 -0.85 17.78 4.95
N LYS A 56 0.04 18.66 4.45
CA LYS A 56 -0.30 19.61 3.39
C LYS A 56 -0.28 18.98 2.00
N GLU A 57 0.39 17.84 1.83
CA GLU A 57 0.44 17.11 0.58
C GLU A 57 -0.87 16.32 0.37
N GLN A 58 -1.70 16.75 -0.58
CA GLN A 58 -2.99 16.10 -0.83
C GLN A 58 -2.94 14.99 -1.88
N GLY A 59 -1.83 14.90 -2.62
CA GLY A 59 -1.62 13.91 -3.69
C GLY A 59 -1.11 12.56 -3.21
N HIS A 60 -0.75 12.47 -1.93
CA HIS A 60 -0.20 11.29 -1.27
C HIS A 60 -0.80 11.15 0.13
N VAL A 61 -1.35 9.99 0.44
CA VAL A 61 -2.03 9.72 1.71
C VAL A 61 -1.45 8.45 2.34
N PRO A 62 -0.41 8.58 3.17
CA PRO A 62 0.18 7.47 3.89
C PRO A 62 -0.63 7.12 5.15
N PHE A 63 -0.69 5.83 5.47
CA PHE A 63 -1.32 5.28 6.66
C PHE A 63 -0.34 4.36 7.40
N SER A 64 -0.45 4.34 8.72
CA SER A 64 0.02 3.21 9.52
C SER A 64 -1.08 2.15 9.57
N VAL A 65 -0.68 0.89 9.38
CA VAL A 65 -1.57 -0.27 9.45
C VAL A 65 -1.38 -0.93 10.80
N VAL A 66 -2.47 -1.12 11.54
CA VAL A 66 -2.47 -1.82 12.83
C VAL A 66 -3.37 -3.04 12.77
N GLU A 67 -3.04 -4.10 13.52
CA GLU A 67 -3.98 -5.19 13.76
C GLU A 67 -5.11 -4.72 14.69
N LEU A 68 -6.37 -5.05 14.36
CA LEU A 68 -7.52 -4.68 15.21
C LEU A 68 -7.50 -5.41 16.54
N ASP A 69 -6.97 -6.63 16.56
CA ASP A 69 -6.66 -7.36 17.78
C ASP A 69 -5.34 -6.82 18.37
N GLY A 70 -5.45 -6.05 19.45
CA GLY A 70 -4.30 -5.52 20.21
C GLY A 70 -3.68 -4.22 19.70
N GLY A 71 -4.02 -3.72 18.50
CA GLY A 71 -3.56 -2.41 18.03
C GLY A 71 -2.09 -2.33 17.60
N THR A 72 -1.42 -3.48 17.49
CA THR A 72 -0.01 -3.56 17.12
C THR A 72 0.22 -3.06 15.69
N LEU A 73 1.27 -2.26 15.47
CA LEU A 73 1.68 -1.85 14.13
C LEU A 73 2.09 -3.07 13.29
N VAL A 74 1.47 -3.25 12.14
CA VAL A 74 1.74 -4.37 11.22
C VAL A 74 2.28 -3.93 9.86
N GLY A 75 2.32 -2.62 9.58
CA GLY A 75 2.94 -2.10 8.36
C GLY A 75 2.48 -0.69 7.99
N THR A 76 2.62 -0.40 6.69
CA THR A 76 2.21 0.85 6.06
C THR A 76 1.28 0.58 4.88
N ALA A 77 0.41 1.53 4.58
CA ALA A 77 -0.44 1.56 3.41
C ALA A 77 -0.43 2.97 2.82
N THR A 78 -0.66 3.12 1.52
CA THR A 78 -0.69 4.44 0.90
C THR A 78 -1.62 4.49 -0.30
N LEU A 79 -2.21 5.67 -0.50
CA LEU A 79 -2.81 6.10 -1.76
C LEU A 79 -1.92 7.20 -2.34
N TRP A 80 -1.50 7.12 -3.61
CA TRP A 80 -0.69 8.17 -4.24
C TRP A 80 -1.10 8.43 -5.69
N GLY A 81 -0.51 9.47 -6.30
CA GLY A 81 -0.81 9.85 -7.67
C GLY A 81 -2.28 10.23 -7.84
N ILE A 82 -2.86 10.87 -6.83
CA ILE A 82 -4.29 11.18 -6.81
C ILE A 82 -4.60 12.25 -7.84
N ASP A 83 -5.30 11.83 -8.89
CA ASP A 83 -5.83 12.69 -9.93
C ASP A 83 -7.30 13.01 -9.65
N ASN A 84 -7.57 14.24 -9.24
CA ASN A 84 -8.94 14.68 -8.93
C ASN A 84 -9.80 14.90 -10.19
N HIS A 85 -9.19 15.15 -11.35
CA HIS A 85 -9.92 15.33 -12.61
C HIS A 85 -10.36 13.98 -13.16
N ASN A 86 -9.41 13.04 -13.30
CA ASN A 86 -9.69 11.70 -13.81
C ASN A 86 -10.22 10.75 -12.72
N ARG A 87 -10.23 11.20 -11.45
CA ARG A 87 -10.71 10.44 -10.29
C ARG A 87 -9.98 9.10 -10.18
N ALA A 88 -8.67 9.12 -10.25
CA ALA A 88 -7.83 7.93 -10.22
C ALA A 88 -6.71 8.04 -9.17
N ALA A 89 -6.27 6.91 -8.64
CA ALA A 89 -5.11 6.84 -7.75
C ALA A 89 -4.45 5.46 -7.80
N HIS A 90 -3.19 5.41 -7.37
CA HIS A 90 -2.48 4.18 -7.07
C HIS A 90 -2.65 3.82 -5.60
N ILE A 91 -2.64 2.52 -5.29
CA ILE A 91 -2.68 2.00 -3.93
C ILE A 91 -1.56 1.00 -3.70
N GLY A 92 -1.09 0.91 -2.46
CA GLY A 92 0.03 0.04 -2.12
C GLY A 92 0.21 -0.11 -0.61
N LEU A 93 1.01 -1.10 -0.24
CA LEU A 93 1.26 -1.44 1.15
C LEU A 93 2.62 -2.11 1.33
N GLY A 94 3.14 -2.02 2.55
CA GLY A 94 4.31 -2.77 3.01
C GLY A 94 4.01 -3.34 4.39
N LEU A 95 4.04 -4.68 4.54
CA LEU A 95 3.84 -5.34 5.82
C LEU A 95 5.17 -5.70 6.47
N LEU A 96 5.23 -5.51 7.80
CA LEU A 96 6.36 -5.95 8.61
C LEU A 96 6.59 -7.45 8.39
N PRO A 97 7.85 -7.94 8.37
CA PRO A 97 8.16 -9.34 8.13
C PRO A 97 7.34 -10.31 9.00
N SER A 98 7.21 -10.00 10.30
CA SER A 98 6.45 -10.78 11.29
C SER A 98 4.93 -10.80 11.07
N SER A 99 4.41 -9.95 10.19
CA SER A 99 2.98 -9.76 9.91
C SER A 99 2.55 -10.34 8.56
N ARG A 100 3.48 -10.87 7.77
CA ARG A 100 3.20 -11.49 6.46
C ARG A 100 2.52 -12.86 6.63
N GLY A 101 1.79 -13.30 5.61
CA GLY A 101 1.11 -14.61 5.60
C GLY A 101 -0.14 -14.73 6.47
N LYS A 102 -0.52 -13.70 7.23
CA LYS A 102 -1.69 -13.70 8.14
C LYS A 102 -3.01 -13.22 7.50
N GLY A 103 -2.96 -12.86 6.22
CA GLY A 103 -4.09 -12.32 5.46
C GLY A 103 -4.30 -10.82 5.59
N TYR A 104 -3.43 -10.09 6.32
CA TYR A 104 -3.53 -8.63 6.43
C TYR A 104 -3.40 -7.91 5.08
N GLY A 105 -2.58 -8.42 4.16
CA GLY A 105 -2.36 -7.75 2.86
C GLY A 105 -3.66 -7.61 2.06
N THR A 106 -4.44 -8.68 1.99
CA THR A 106 -5.76 -8.68 1.35
C THR A 106 -6.73 -7.73 2.05
N ASP A 107 -6.74 -7.71 3.38
CA ASP A 107 -7.63 -6.85 4.16
C ASP A 107 -7.27 -5.36 4.00
N VAL A 108 -5.99 -5.01 4.01
CA VAL A 108 -5.48 -3.65 3.75
C VAL A 108 -5.91 -3.16 2.37
N VAL A 109 -5.76 -3.97 1.32
CA VAL A 109 -6.21 -3.62 -0.04
C VAL A 109 -7.71 -3.32 -0.04
N GLY A 110 -8.52 -4.13 0.65
CA GLY A 110 -9.97 -3.89 0.76
C GLY A 110 -10.30 -2.57 1.47
N VAL A 111 -9.57 -2.22 2.54
CA VAL A 111 -9.73 -0.93 3.23
C VAL A 111 -9.33 0.24 2.35
N LEU A 112 -8.24 0.12 1.58
CA LEU A 112 -7.83 1.15 0.61
C LEU A 112 -8.86 1.30 -0.54
N CYS A 113 -9.47 0.21 -1.00
CA CYS A 113 -10.58 0.26 -1.95
C CYS A 113 -11.76 1.05 -1.40
N HIS A 114 -12.17 0.75 -0.16
CA HIS A 114 -13.24 1.48 0.51
C HIS A 114 -12.89 2.98 0.63
N TYR A 115 -11.68 3.31 1.04
CA TYR A 115 -11.24 4.70 1.12
C TYR A 115 -11.26 5.40 -0.25
N GLY A 116 -10.73 4.75 -1.29
CA GLY A 116 -10.67 5.29 -2.64
C GLY A 116 -12.06 5.52 -3.25
N PHE A 117 -12.93 4.50 -3.22
CA PHE A 117 -14.22 4.57 -3.90
C PHE A 117 -15.30 5.29 -3.08
N VAL A 118 -15.38 5.03 -1.77
CA VAL A 118 -16.47 5.57 -0.92
C VAL A 118 -16.09 6.93 -0.35
N VAL A 119 -14.92 7.04 0.29
CA VAL A 119 -14.54 8.27 1.00
C VAL A 119 -14.02 9.33 0.03
N ARG A 120 -13.21 8.93 -0.96
CA ARG A 120 -12.60 9.85 -1.92
C ARG A 120 -13.39 9.99 -3.23
N GLY A 121 -14.39 9.15 -3.46
CA GLY A 121 -15.21 9.20 -4.66
C GLY A 121 -14.41 8.98 -5.94
N LEU A 122 -13.34 8.19 -5.91
CA LEU A 122 -12.55 7.86 -7.09
C LEU A 122 -13.32 6.93 -8.03
N GLN A 123 -13.02 6.99 -9.31
CA GLN A 123 -13.56 6.13 -10.36
C GLN A 123 -12.70 4.88 -10.54
N ARG A 124 -11.38 4.98 -10.29
CA ARG A 124 -10.40 3.94 -10.58
C ARG A 124 -9.30 3.87 -9.53
N LEU A 125 -8.91 2.65 -9.18
CA LEU A 125 -7.70 2.37 -8.41
C LEU A 125 -6.76 1.47 -9.21
N GLN A 126 -5.46 1.68 -9.02
CA GLN A 126 -4.40 0.93 -9.69
C GLN A 126 -3.40 0.36 -8.68
N ILE A 127 -2.89 -0.83 -8.97
CA ILE A 127 -1.73 -1.43 -8.31
C ILE A 127 -0.71 -1.73 -9.39
N GLU A 128 0.55 -1.47 -9.07
CA GLU A 128 1.71 -1.87 -9.86
C GLU A 128 2.62 -2.66 -8.94
N THR A 129 3.06 -3.83 -9.39
CA THR A 129 3.91 -4.72 -8.59
C THR A 129 4.73 -5.61 -9.50
N LEU A 130 5.89 -6.06 -9.03
CA LEU A 130 6.70 -7.07 -9.70
C LEU A 130 5.85 -8.30 -10.09
N ALA A 131 6.10 -8.83 -11.27
CA ALA A 131 5.37 -9.98 -11.82
C ALA A 131 5.51 -11.26 -10.98
N ASP A 132 6.57 -11.35 -10.18
CA ASP A 132 6.83 -12.47 -9.27
C ASP A 132 6.27 -12.25 -7.85
N ASN A 133 5.64 -11.10 -7.57
CA ASN A 133 5.04 -10.79 -6.27
C ASN A 133 3.67 -11.48 -6.11
N ALA A 134 3.68 -12.80 -5.98
CA ALA A 134 2.47 -13.61 -5.85
C ALA A 134 1.57 -13.16 -4.68
N ALA A 135 2.14 -12.67 -3.58
CA ALA A 135 1.38 -12.21 -2.42
C ALA A 135 0.54 -10.96 -2.72
N MET A 136 1.12 -9.99 -3.44
CA MET A 136 0.41 -8.78 -3.85
C MET A 136 -0.61 -9.08 -4.94
N LEU A 137 -0.25 -9.89 -5.94
CA LEU A 137 -1.15 -10.33 -7.00
C LEU A 137 -2.40 -11.01 -6.43
N HIS A 138 -2.23 -11.98 -5.52
CA HIS A 138 -3.35 -12.64 -4.86
C HIS A 138 -4.20 -11.67 -4.02
N SER A 139 -3.57 -10.72 -3.33
CA SER A 139 -4.30 -9.72 -2.52
C SER A 139 -5.13 -8.77 -3.38
N ALA A 140 -4.61 -8.37 -4.54
CA ALA A 140 -5.31 -7.55 -5.51
C ALA A 140 -6.48 -8.33 -6.16
N GLU A 141 -6.21 -9.52 -6.69
CA GLU A 141 -7.20 -10.37 -7.36
C GLU A 141 -8.38 -10.72 -6.43
N ARG A 142 -8.12 -10.99 -5.13
CA ARG A 142 -9.18 -11.22 -4.13
C ARG A 142 -10.08 -10.01 -3.87
N ASN A 143 -9.59 -8.80 -4.14
CA ASN A 143 -10.38 -7.57 -4.02
C ASN A 143 -11.01 -7.14 -5.36
N GLY A 144 -10.94 -8.00 -6.38
CA GLY A 144 -11.57 -7.77 -7.69
C GLY A 144 -10.71 -7.04 -8.70
N PHE A 145 -9.44 -6.72 -8.38
CA PHE A 145 -8.53 -6.17 -9.39
C PHE A 145 -8.29 -7.17 -10.52
N VAL A 146 -8.18 -6.65 -11.73
CA VAL A 146 -7.87 -7.43 -12.92
C VAL A 146 -6.52 -6.98 -13.48
N ARG A 147 -5.78 -7.92 -14.09
CA ARG A 147 -4.53 -7.60 -14.79
C ARG A 147 -4.86 -6.91 -16.10
N GLU A 148 -4.25 -5.76 -16.33
CA GLU A 148 -4.49 -4.93 -17.52
C GLU A 148 -3.28 -4.86 -18.44
N GLY A 149 -2.08 -5.12 -17.91
CA GLY A 149 -0.86 -5.09 -18.70
C GLY A 149 0.37 -5.60 -17.95
N VAL A 150 1.44 -5.80 -18.72
CA VAL A 150 2.78 -6.10 -18.20
C VAL A 150 3.75 -5.07 -18.76
N LEU A 151 4.46 -4.39 -17.87
CA LEU A 151 5.58 -3.54 -18.20
C LEU A 151 6.85 -4.40 -18.21
N ARG A 152 7.39 -4.66 -19.40
CA ARG A 152 8.56 -5.52 -19.56
C ARG A 152 9.83 -4.79 -19.13
N SER A 153 10.66 -5.43 -18.31
CA SER A 153 11.96 -4.90 -17.87
C SER A 153 11.88 -3.48 -17.26
N SER A 154 10.81 -3.18 -16.51
CA SER A 154 10.55 -1.84 -15.97
C SER A 154 11.18 -1.58 -14.61
N ALA A 155 11.36 -2.63 -13.78
CA ALA A 155 11.88 -2.49 -12.42
C ALA A 155 13.33 -2.97 -12.30
N TRP A 156 14.23 -2.12 -11.82
CA TRP A 156 15.59 -2.53 -11.46
C TRP A 156 15.61 -3.11 -10.04
N VAL A 157 15.91 -4.40 -9.92
CA VAL A 157 15.88 -5.13 -8.66
C VAL A 157 17.20 -5.87 -8.50
N LEU A 158 18.04 -5.44 -7.56
CA LEU A 158 19.24 -6.16 -7.10
C LEU A 158 20.16 -6.69 -8.23
N GLY A 159 20.34 -5.94 -9.32
CA GLY A 159 21.26 -6.30 -10.40
C GLY A 159 20.61 -6.80 -11.68
N GLU A 160 19.29 -6.98 -11.69
CA GLU A 160 18.54 -7.39 -12.88
C GLU A 160 17.30 -6.53 -13.08
N PHE A 161 16.79 -6.51 -14.31
CA PHE A 161 15.50 -5.89 -14.61
C PHE A 161 14.41 -6.96 -14.57
N LEU A 162 13.34 -6.66 -13.84
CA LEU A 162 12.15 -7.49 -13.72
C LEU A 162 10.95 -6.81 -14.39
N ASP A 163 9.97 -7.64 -14.76
CA ASP A 163 8.69 -7.18 -15.28
C ASP A 163 7.77 -6.74 -14.13
N GLU A 164 6.94 -5.73 -14.38
CA GLU A 164 5.86 -5.32 -13.48
C GLU A 164 4.50 -5.61 -14.11
N VAL A 165 3.52 -5.93 -13.27
CA VAL A 165 2.13 -6.16 -13.65
C VAL A 165 1.31 -4.96 -13.23
N LEU A 166 0.53 -4.44 -14.17
CA LEU A 166 -0.47 -3.41 -13.92
C LEU A 166 -1.81 -4.08 -13.62
N LEU A 167 -2.39 -3.74 -12.47
CA LEU A 167 -3.71 -4.19 -12.07
C LEU A 167 -4.64 -2.99 -11.86
N GLY A 168 -5.85 -3.07 -12.40
CA GLY A 168 -6.87 -2.04 -12.28
C GLY A 168 -8.15 -2.55 -11.62
N LEU A 169 -8.83 -1.65 -10.91
CA LEU A 169 -10.18 -1.86 -10.40
C LEU A 169 -11.00 -0.60 -10.62
N LEU A 170 -12.17 -0.76 -11.23
CA LEU A 170 -13.13 0.32 -11.44
C LEU A 170 -14.19 0.30 -10.33
N ALA A 171 -14.70 1.49 -9.99
CA ALA A 171 -15.71 1.65 -8.95
C ALA A 171 -16.98 0.81 -9.21
N GLN A 172 -17.37 0.63 -10.48
CA GLN A 172 -18.54 -0.16 -10.88
C GLN A 172 -18.36 -1.68 -10.69
N ASP A 173 -17.11 -2.16 -10.73
CA ASP A 173 -16.76 -3.57 -10.63
C ASP A 173 -16.42 -3.96 -9.19
N TRP A 174 -16.17 -2.97 -8.33
CA TRP A 174 -15.87 -3.17 -6.93
C TRP A 174 -17.10 -3.62 -6.16
N LYS A 175 -16.96 -4.76 -5.47
CA LYS A 175 -17.97 -5.30 -4.57
C LYS A 175 -17.49 -5.08 -3.13
N PRO A 176 -18.12 -4.18 -2.36
CA PRO A 176 -17.75 -3.99 -0.97
C PRO A 176 -17.97 -5.31 -0.23
N ASN A 177 -16.95 -5.77 0.51
CA ASN A 177 -17.15 -6.85 1.47
C ASN A 177 -18.13 -6.36 2.54
N SER A 178 -19.16 -7.15 2.82
CA SER A 178 -20.31 -6.83 3.67
C SER A 178 -19.99 -6.56 5.15
N THR A 179 -18.73 -6.37 5.52
CA THR A 179 -18.24 -6.25 6.90
C THR A 179 -17.70 -4.85 7.24
N ALA A 180 -17.68 -3.91 6.29
CA ALA A 180 -17.22 -2.53 6.54
C ALA A 180 -18.34 -1.55 6.93
N GLN A 181 -19.58 -2.03 7.04
CA GLN A 181 -20.73 -1.26 7.53
C GLN A 181 -21.18 -1.88 8.84
N ASP A 182 -20.68 -1.36 9.95
CA ASP A 182 -21.32 -1.31 11.28
C ASP A 182 -20.21 -1.08 12.34
N GLY A 183 -20.07 0.17 12.78
CA GLY A 183 -19.13 0.57 13.83
C GLY A 183 -18.90 2.07 13.90
#